data_AF-A0A1N6N9P0-F1
#
_entry.id   AF-A0A1N6N9P0-F1
#
_cell.length_a   1.000
_cell.length_b   1.000
_cell.length_c   1.000
_cell.angle_alpha   90.00
_cell.angle_beta   90.00
_cell.angle_gamma   90.00
#
_symmetry.space_group_name_H-M   'P 1'
#
loop_
_entity.id
_entity.type
_entity.pdbx_description
1 polymer ?
#
loop_
_entity_poly.entity_id
_entity_poly.type
_entity_poly.pdbx_seq_one_letter_code
_entity_poly.pdbx_strand_id
1 'polypeptide(L)' 'MLQREVLAELGLTAWAPHVPGSEPPPPPDPRVLAMLAKTVGMSPQALADVGIVLPGLERLREASVKRALWPRLRGLRTHP' A
#
# COMPACT_ATOMS: atom_id res chain seq x y z
N MET A 1 8.83 -11.69 -25.79
CA MET A 1 7.80 -10.66 -25.51
C MET A 1 7.00 -10.25 -26.76
N LEU A 2 6.98 -11.05 -27.84
CA LEU A 2 6.39 -10.68 -29.13
C LEU A 2 4.85 -10.52 -29.12
N GLN A 3 4.15 -11.29 -28.30
CA GLN A 3 2.68 -11.35 -28.32
C GLN A 3 2.02 -10.02 -27.91
N ARG A 4 2.59 -9.28 -26.96
CA ARG A 4 2.02 -8.00 -26.50
C ARG A 4 2.22 -6.88 -27.52
N GLU A 5 3.35 -6.90 -28.21
CA GLU A 5 3.71 -5.93 -29.24
C GLU A 5 2.79 -6.07 -30.47
N VAL A 6 2.60 -7.31 -30.94
CA VAL A 6 1.68 -7.60 -32.06
C VAL A 6 0.23 -7.23 -31.73
N LEU A 7 -0.23 -7.49 -30.50
CA LEU A 7 -1.58 -7.10 -30.08
C LEU A 7 -1.76 -5.57 -30.03
N ALA A 8 -0.75 -4.85 -29.55
CA ALA A 8 -0.77 -3.38 -29.52
C ALA A 8 -0.81 -2.76 -30.93
N GLU A 9 -0.04 -3.30 -31.88
CA GLU A 9 -0.05 -2.84 -33.28
C GLU A 9 -1.40 -3.06 -33.97
N LEU A 10 -2.14 -4.11 -33.58
CA LEU A 10 -3.48 -4.41 -34.08
C LEU A 10 -4.59 -3.62 -33.35
N GLY A 11 -4.23 -2.74 -32.39
CA GLY A 11 -5.18 -2.00 -31.57
C GLY A 11 -5.98 -2.89 -30.61
N LEU A 12 -5.50 -4.10 -30.34
CA LEU A 12 -6.16 -5.09 -29.51
C LEU A 12 -5.54 -5.11 -28.11
N THR A 13 -6.35 -4.81 -27.10
CA THR A 13 -5.93 -4.96 -25.70
C THR A 13 -6.08 -6.41 -25.28
N ALA A 14 -5.04 -7.00 -24.69
CA ALA A 14 -5.14 -8.33 -24.11
C ALA A 14 -6.27 -8.38 -23.07
N TRP A 15 -7.23 -9.29 -23.28
CA TRP A 15 -8.31 -9.50 -22.33
C TRP A 15 -7.72 -10.05 -21.02
N ALA A 16 -7.91 -9.30 -19.94
CA ALA A 16 -7.55 -9.73 -18.59
C ALA A 16 -8.83 -10.15 -17.85
N PRO A 17 -8.90 -11.37 -17.31
CA PRO A 17 -10.03 -11.76 -16.47
C PRO A 17 -10.09 -10.86 -15.24
N HIS A 18 -11.19 -10.13 -15.08
CA HIS A 18 -11.46 -9.37 -13.86
C HIS A 18 -11.76 -10.37 -12.74
N VAL A 19 -10.83 -10.53 -11.80
CA VAL A 19 -11.03 -11.33 -10.59
C VAL A 19 -11.56 -10.38 -9.51
N PRO A 20 -12.78 -10.58 -8.99
CA PRO A 20 -13.29 -9.76 -7.89
C PRO A 20 -12.33 -9.79 -6.71
N GLY A 21 -11.84 -8.63 -6.28
CA GLY A 21 -10.82 -8.51 -5.22
C GLY A 21 -9.37 -8.48 -5.69
N SER A 22 -9.10 -8.55 -7.00
CA SER A 22 -7.77 -8.27 -7.57
C SER A 22 -7.54 -6.78 -7.83
N GLU A 23 -8.48 -5.91 -7.45
CA GLU A 23 -8.26 -4.48 -7.48
C GLU A 23 -7.11 -4.14 -6.52
N PRO A 24 -6.13 -3.33 -6.96
CA PRO A 24 -5.09 -2.88 -6.06
C PRO A 24 -5.77 -2.17 -4.88
N PRO A 25 -5.37 -2.46 -3.64
CA PRO A 25 -5.95 -1.79 -2.48
C PRO A 25 -5.83 -0.28 -2.67
N PRO A 26 -6.84 0.51 -2.26
CA PRO A 26 -6.79 1.94 -2.39
C PRO A 26 -5.52 2.48 -1.72
N PRO A 27 -4.87 3.50 -2.30
CA PRO A 27 -3.67 4.07 -1.72
C PRO A 27 -3.97 4.52 -0.28
N PRO A 28 -3.04 4.31 0.65
CA PRO A 28 -3.24 4.70 2.04
C PRO A 28 -3.46 6.21 2.15
N ASP A 29 -4.34 6.62 3.07
CA ASP A 29 -4.63 8.04 3.30
C ASP A 29 -3.31 8.81 3.59
N PRO A 30 -2.98 9.86 2.82
CA PRO A 30 -1.73 10.58 2.97
C PRO A 30 -1.56 11.21 4.35
N ARG A 31 -2.66 11.55 5.05
CA ARG A 31 -2.62 12.06 6.43
C ARG A 31 -2.22 10.97 7.42
N VAL A 32 -2.77 9.77 7.23
CA VAL A 32 -2.42 8.59 8.05
C VAL A 32 -0.96 8.23 7.82
N LEU A 33 -0.54 8.18 6.56
CA LEU A 33 0.84 7.89 6.18
C LEU A 33 1.82 8.90 6.81
N ALA A 34 1.55 10.20 6.69
CA ALA A 34 2.39 11.24 7.27
C ALA A 34 2.45 11.18 8.80
N MET A 35 1.31 10.95 9.46
CA MET A 35 1.24 10.83 10.92
C MET A 35 2.07 9.64 11.42
N LEU A 36 1.90 8.47 10.80
CA LEU A 36 2.64 7.26 11.18
C LEU A 36 4.12 7.40 10.85
N ALA A 37 4.47 7.92 9.66
CA ALA A 37 5.86 8.14 9.27
C ALA A 37 6.59 9.04 10.28
N LYS A 38 5.95 10.13 10.73
CA LYS A 38 6.46 10.98 11.81
C LYS A 38 6.68 10.23 13.12
N THR A 39 5.76 9.32 13.51
CA THR A 39 5.90 8.54 14.76
C THR A 39 7.05 7.53 14.71
N VAL A 40 7.34 7.00 13.52
CA VAL A 40 8.42 6.02 13.31
C VAL A 40 9.75 6.72 12.99
N GLY A 41 9.74 8.02 12.67
CA GLY A 41 10.95 8.79 12.36
C GLY A 41 11.45 8.58 10.93
N MET A 42 10.55 8.26 9.99
CA MET A 42 10.85 8.02 8.57
C MET A 42 10.07 8.97 7.66
N SER A 43 10.45 9.02 6.38
CA SER A 43 9.68 9.75 5.38
C SER A 43 8.38 9.01 5.03
N PRO A 44 7.30 9.71 4.62
CA PRO A 44 6.07 9.08 4.16
C PRO A 44 6.30 8.14 2.98
N GLN A 45 7.18 8.50 2.04
CA GLN A 45 7.59 7.66 0.92
C GLN A 45 8.24 6.35 1.40
N ALA A 46 9.22 6.43 2.30
CA ALA A 46 9.88 5.24 2.83
C ALA A 46 8.88 4.31 3.53
N LEU A 47 7.89 4.86 4.24
CA LEU A 47 6.83 4.05 4.85
C LEU A 47 5.91 3.39 3.81
N ALA A 48 5.61 4.08 2.71
CA ALA A 48 4.81 3.52 1.61
C ALA A 48 5.55 2.38 0.90
N ASP A 49 6.86 2.53 0.69
CA ASP A 49 7.70 1.54 0.01
C ASP A 49 7.84 0.22 0.78
N VAL A 50 7.65 0.24 2.11
CA VAL A 50 7.64 -0.97 2.95
C VAL A 50 6.45 -1.89 2.62
N GLY A 51 5.41 -1.37 1.96
CA GLY A 51 4.26 -2.18 1.53
C GLY A 51 3.33 -2.63 2.68
N ILE A 52 3.37 -1.95 3.83
CA ILE A 52 2.41 -2.21 4.91
C ILE A 52 1.05 -1.64 4.50
N VAL A 53 0.03 -2.49 4.50
CA VAL A 53 -1.36 -2.04 4.35
C VAL A 53 -1.75 -1.21 5.57
N LEU A 54 -1.89 0.10 5.37
CA LEU A 54 -2.29 1.02 6.43
C LEU A 54 -3.82 1.08 6.54
N PRO A 55 -4.37 0.98 7.76
CA PRO A 55 -5.80 1.17 7.98
C PRO A 55 -6.18 2.63 7.71
N GLY A 56 -7.43 2.84 7.29
CA GLY A 56 -8.01 4.18 7.21
C GLY A 56 -8.11 4.87 8.57
N LEU A 57 -8.27 6.19 8.55
CA LEU A 57 -8.22 7.04 9.74
C LEU A 57 -9.28 6.69 10.80
N GLU A 58 -10.48 6.28 10.38
CA GLU A 58 -11.54 5.84 11.30
C GLU A 58 -11.16 4.54 12.03
N ARG A 59 -10.59 3.57 11.33
CA ARG A 59 -10.17 2.29 11.92
C ARG A 59 -8.98 2.45 12.86
N LEU A 60 -8.14 3.47 12.67
CA LEU A 60 -7.07 3.81 13.63
C LEU A 60 -7.60 4.26 14.99
N ARG A 61 -8.88 4.64 15.11
CA ARG A 61 -9.46 4.96 16.42
C ARG A 61 -9.62 3.70 17.28
N GLU A 62 -9.75 2.53 16.66
CA GLU A 62 -9.88 1.25 17.35
C GLU A 62 -8.59 0.83 18.05
N ALA A 63 -8.68 0.49 19.34
CA ALA A 63 -7.52 0.07 20.14
C ALA A 63 -6.92 -1.25 19.64
N SER A 64 -7.75 -2.17 19.13
CA SER A 64 -7.33 -3.44 18.53
C SER A 64 -6.45 -3.21 17.29
N VAL A 65 -6.86 -2.33 16.39
CA VAL A 65 -6.14 -1.97 15.16
C VAL A 65 -4.78 -1.37 15.48
N LYS A 66 -4.73 -0.42 16.44
CA LYS A 66 -3.46 0.15 16.91
C LYS A 66 -2.53 -0.90 17.51
N ARG A 67 -3.04 -1.80 18.36
CA ARG A 67 -2.24 -2.87 18.99
C ARG A 67 -1.68 -3.85 17.97
N ALA A 68 -2.41 -4.15 16.90
CA ALA A 68 -1.92 -4.99 15.80
C ALA A 68 -0.87 -4.29 14.93
N LEU A 69 -1.01 -2.97 14.73
CA LEU A 69 -0.13 -2.17 13.88
C LEU A 69 1.21 -1.83 14.55
N TRP A 70 1.20 -1.52 15.85
CA TRP A 70 2.38 -1.00 16.56
C TRP A 70 3.62 -1.90 16.54
N PRO A 71 3.52 -3.23 16.67
CA PRO A 71 4.67 -4.13 16.55
C PRO A 71 5.36 -4.02 15.19
N ARG A 72 4.59 -3.95 14.10
CA ARG A 72 5.13 -3.81 12.73
C ARG A 72 5.86 -2.48 12.57
N LEU A 73 5.24 -1.38 13.00
CA LEU A 73 5.86 -0.05 12.94
C LEU A 73 7.12 0.06 13.81
N ARG A 74 7.12 -0.55 15.00
CA ARG A 74 8.32 -0.57 15.86
C ARG A 74 9.47 -1.37 15.26
N GLY A 75 9.19 -2.46 14.56
CA GLY A 75 10.21 -3.23 13.84
C GLY A 75 10.93 -2.41 12.76
N LEU A 76 10.24 -1.46 12.14
CA LEU A 76 10.84 -0.55 11.16
C LEU A 76 11.70 0.53 11.79
N ARG A 77 11.40 0.95 13.03
CA ARG A 77 12.17 2.00 13.72
C ARG A 77 13.63 1.61 13.99
N THR A 78 13.94 0.32 13.98
CA THR A 78 15.28 -0.24 14.24
C THR A 78 16.18 -0.28 13.00
N HIS A 79 15.66 -0.02 11.81
CA HIS A 79 16.46 0.09 10.59
C HIS A 79 16.36 1.54 10.07
N PRO A 80 17.37 2.39 10.36
CA PRO A 80 17.48 3.71 9.76
C PRO A 80 17.77 3.65 8.26
#